data_AF-A0A2E8GKH4-F1
#
_entry.id   AF-A0A2E8GKH4-F1
#
_cell.length_a   1.000
_cell.length_b   1.000
_cell.length_c   1.000
_cell.angle_alpha   90.00
_cell.angle_beta   90.00
_cell.angle_gamma   90.00
#
_symmetry.space_group_name_H-M   'P 1'
#
loop_
_entity.id
_entity.type
_entity.pdbx_description
1 polymer ?
#
loop_
_entity_poly.entity_id
_entity_poly.type
_entity_poly.pdbx_seq_one_letter_code
_entity_poly.pdbx_strand_id
1 'polypeptide(L)'
;MQTETAPKAPVIQGVRYFLAHTPGLVQHGSKPSRDLILDPGLVTDLASHLRSFSEAAAYLPNRAFLGGIYPDELLKTPRPWYGLNGKSPRWNPHGEIMPEEEFYGLLKIGDSFDLVWLDEDFIKNISATVADHPLISEDDLEKLGQGHPHSKIKEMLTESAERLPLQLGDGRIVGCVVGAHDQDATLTPDVLLENLSCKVSAAMAFRTLMSQLGTDPNDIPYVINCGEEAVGERYQRGGGNLAKGIAEMCGCSNASGSDVKAFCCGPVHAMVMAAALVNSGVYRQVAVVAGCSLAKLGMKFRGHLNHDQPVLEDVLAATAIMIGEDDGVSPELRLDSIGRHTVGAGSSQQAIM
;
A
#
# COMPACT_ATOMS: atom_id res chain seq x y z
N MET A 1 -37.59 9.29 -12.92
CA MET A 1 -38.22 9.80 -11.70
C MET A 1 -37.09 10.23 -10.77
N GLN A 2 -36.61 11.47 -10.89
CA GLN A 2 -35.63 12.03 -9.95
C GLN A 2 -36.42 12.39 -8.70
N THR A 3 -36.34 11.54 -7.67
CA THR A 3 -36.76 11.92 -6.34
C THR A 3 -35.89 13.09 -5.91
N GLU A 4 -36.50 14.19 -5.43
CA GLU A 4 -35.81 15.31 -4.79
C GLU A 4 -35.04 14.79 -3.56
N THR A 5 -33.83 14.30 -3.77
CA THR A 5 -32.90 14.05 -2.67
C THR A 5 -32.27 15.39 -2.34
N ALA A 6 -32.71 15.99 -1.23
CA ALA A 6 -32.04 17.15 -0.67
C ALA A 6 -30.53 16.86 -0.52
N PRO A 7 -29.65 17.81 -0.88
CA PRO A 7 -28.22 17.60 -0.77
C PRO A 7 -27.85 17.25 0.68
N LYS A 8 -27.03 16.22 0.84
CA LYS A 8 -26.60 15.73 2.15
C LYS A 8 -25.20 16.24 2.46
N ALA A 9 -24.99 16.81 3.65
CA ALA A 9 -23.66 17.22 4.07
C ALA A 9 -22.75 15.98 4.17
N PRO A 10 -21.66 15.89 3.38
CA PRO A 10 -20.74 14.75 3.47
C PRO A 10 -19.78 14.95 4.64
N VAL A 11 -19.48 13.87 5.37
CA VAL A 11 -18.56 13.87 6.52
C VAL A 11 -17.47 12.82 6.39
N ILE A 12 -16.34 13.02 7.06
CA ILE A 12 -15.28 12.02 7.19
C ILE A 12 -15.54 11.19 8.45
N GLN A 13 -16.13 10.00 8.28
CA GLN A 13 -16.48 9.11 9.39
C GLN A 13 -15.24 8.47 10.02
N GLY A 14 -14.16 8.29 9.25
CA GLY A 14 -12.90 7.77 9.77
C GLY A 14 -11.79 7.75 8.73
N VAL A 15 -10.55 7.68 9.21
CA VAL A 15 -9.32 7.61 8.40
C VAL A 15 -8.35 6.63 9.04
N ARG A 16 -7.93 5.60 8.33
CA ARG A 16 -6.91 4.65 8.82
C ARG A 16 -5.78 4.47 7.85
N TYR A 17 -4.65 4.08 8.42
CA TYR A 17 -3.40 3.90 7.73
C TYR A 17 -2.89 2.48 7.92
N PHE A 18 -2.02 2.06 7.01
CA PHE A 18 -1.26 0.84 7.15
C PHE A 18 0.16 1.10 6.64
N LEU A 19 1.16 0.62 7.37
CA LEU A 19 2.54 0.63 6.93
C LEU A 19 3.01 -0.83 6.79
N ALA A 20 3.68 -1.17 5.69
CA ALA A 20 4.41 -2.42 5.55
C ALA A 20 5.90 -2.11 5.52
N HIS A 21 6.67 -2.64 6.46
CA HIS A 21 8.13 -2.56 6.40
C HIS A 21 8.64 -3.66 5.47
N THR A 22 9.26 -3.28 4.36
CA THR A 22 9.64 -4.18 3.27
C THR A 22 11.07 -3.88 2.77
N PRO A 23 12.09 -4.03 3.63
CA PRO A 23 13.48 -3.71 3.29
C PRO A 23 14.01 -4.52 2.09
N GLY A 24 13.65 -5.79 1.99
CA GLY A 24 14.00 -6.67 0.87
C GLY A 24 13.34 -6.30 -0.45
N LEU A 25 12.20 -5.60 -0.44
CA LEU A 25 11.58 -5.04 -1.66
C LEU A 25 12.25 -3.75 -2.16
N VAL A 26 13.13 -3.12 -1.37
CA VAL A 26 13.78 -1.86 -1.77
C VAL A 26 14.53 -1.99 -3.09
N GLN A 27 15.18 -3.13 -3.32
CA GLN A 27 15.90 -3.41 -4.57
C GLN A 27 15.00 -3.36 -5.82
N HIS A 28 13.70 -3.56 -5.66
CA HIS A 28 12.70 -3.54 -6.74
C HIS A 28 12.12 -2.16 -7.00
N GLY A 29 12.45 -1.16 -6.17
CA GLY A 29 12.06 0.22 -6.41
C GLY A 29 12.65 0.78 -7.71
N SER A 30 12.01 1.79 -8.29
CA SER A 30 12.34 2.27 -9.65
C SER A 30 13.78 2.78 -9.80
N LYS A 31 14.33 3.39 -8.74
CA LYS A 31 15.72 3.84 -8.74
C LYS A 31 16.69 2.70 -8.38
N PRO A 32 16.50 1.95 -7.28
CA PRO A 32 17.36 0.81 -6.96
C PRO A 32 17.46 -0.20 -8.11
N SER A 33 16.35 -0.67 -8.68
CA SER A 33 16.37 -1.73 -9.70
C SER A 33 17.26 -1.40 -10.90
N ARG A 34 17.16 -0.16 -11.40
CA ARG A 34 18.00 0.35 -12.48
C ARG A 34 19.46 0.54 -12.07
N ASP A 35 19.69 1.18 -10.92
CA ASP A 35 21.04 1.55 -10.49
C ASP A 35 21.85 0.30 -10.08
N LEU A 36 21.22 -0.74 -9.52
CA LEU A 36 21.83 -2.03 -9.16
C LEU A 36 22.22 -2.87 -10.39
N ILE A 37 21.45 -2.79 -11.48
CA ILE A 37 21.82 -3.43 -12.77
C ILE A 37 23.08 -2.78 -13.34
N LEU A 38 23.19 -1.46 -13.26
CA LEU A 38 24.33 -0.70 -13.79
C LEU A 38 25.59 -0.85 -12.92
N ASP A 39 25.40 -1.03 -11.61
CA ASP A 39 26.48 -1.09 -10.62
C ASP A 39 26.16 -2.14 -9.53
N PRO A 40 26.45 -3.44 -9.80
CA PRO A 40 26.16 -4.52 -8.86
C PRO A 40 26.90 -4.41 -7.52
N GLY A 41 27.97 -3.61 -7.42
CA GLY A 41 28.70 -3.38 -6.18
C GLY A 41 27.81 -2.78 -5.08
N LEU A 42 26.80 -2.00 -5.49
CA LEU A 42 25.83 -1.39 -4.58
C LEU A 42 24.94 -2.37 -3.84
N VAL A 43 24.83 -3.63 -4.27
CA VAL A 43 23.95 -4.60 -3.59
C VAL A 43 24.39 -4.76 -2.14
N THR A 44 25.70 -4.84 -1.90
CA THR A 44 26.24 -4.99 -0.54
C THR A 44 26.06 -3.72 0.28
N ASP A 45 26.28 -2.55 -0.35
CA ASP A 45 26.10 -1.25 0.31
C ASP A 45 24.63 -0.99 0.64
N LEU A 46 23.71 -1.30 -0.27
CA LEU A 46 22.27 -1.19 -0.02
C LEU A 46 21.87 -2.08 1.16
N ALA A 47 22.26 -3.36 1.12
CA ALA A 47 21.91 -4.32 2.15
C ALA A 47 22.40 -3.91 3.55
N SER A 48 23.59 -3.31 3.65
CA SER A 48 24.14 -2.85 4.94
C SER A 48 23.44 -1.61 5.52
N HIS A 49 22.62 -0.91 4.72
CA HIS A 49 21.86 0.27 5.14
C HIS A 49 20.35 0.05 5.23
N LEU A 50 19.87 -1.18 5.01
CA LEU A 50 18.49 -1.55 5.28
C LEU A 50 18.25 -1.63 6.78
N ARG A 51 17.07 -1.20 7.21
CA ARG A 51 16.70 -1.18 8.63
C ARG A 51 16.03 -2.48 9.05
N SER A 52 16.14 -2.79 10.33
CA SER A 52 15.30 -3.79 10.99
C SER A 52 13.87 -3.27 11.17
N PHE A 53 12.92 -4.19 11.35
CA PHE A 53 11.54 -3.84 11.72
C PHE A 53 11.49 -2.95 12.98
N SER A 54 12.34 -3.26 13.97
CA SER A 54 12.37 -2.51 15.23
C SER A 54 12.77 -1.04 15.04
N GLU A 55 13.67 -0.76 14.11
CA GLU A 55 14.08 0.59 13.75
C GLU A 55 12.99 1.32 12.95
N ALA A 56 12.35 0.63 12.00
CA ALA A 56 11.25 1.19 11.23
C ALA A 56 10.03 1.53 12.09
N ALA A 57 9.69 0.69 13.06
CA ALA A 57 8.59 0.93 13.99
C ALA A 57 8.93 1.96 15.09
N ALA A 58 10.20 2.10 15.46
CA ALA A 58 10.66 3.18 16.36
C ALA A 58 10.82 4.54 15.67
N TYR A 59 10.86 4.56 14.33
CA TYR A 59 11.07 5.79 13.55
C TYR A 59 9.94 6.80 13.79
N LEU A 60 10.29 7.97 14.35
CA LEU A 60 9.30 8.94 14.83
C LEU A 60 8.31 9.41 13.75
N PRO A 61 8.72 9.65 12.48
CA PRO A 61 7.76 9.96 11.43
C PRO A 61 6.75 8.84 11.15
N ASN A 62 7.15 7.57 11.19
CA ASN A 62 6.20 6.45 11.07
C ASN A 62 5.22 6.42 12.24
N ARG A 63 5.72 6.67 13.46
CA ARG A 63 4.86 6.80 14.65
C ARG A 63 3.91 7.99 14.57
N ALA A 64 4.35 9.13 14.05
CA ALA A 64 3.51 10.30 13.85
C ALA A 64 2.42 10.02 12.79
N PHE A 65 2.80 9.36 11.70
CA PHE A 65 1.87 8.95 10.65
C PHE A 65 0.77 8.02 11.17
N LEU A 66 1.14 7.05 12.02
CA LEU A 66 0.19 6.12 12.63
C LEU A 66 -0.49 6.65 13.92
N GLY A 67 -0.24 7.90 14.32
CA GLY A 67 -0.88 8.53 15.48
C GLY A 67 -0.31 8.16 16.85
N GLY A 68 0.84 7.50 16.92
CA GLY A 68 1.53 7.17 18.18
C GLY A 68 2.21 8.37 18.85
N ILE A 69 2.40 9.47 18.12
CA ILE A 69 2.76 10.82 18.60
C ILE A 69 2.07 11.84 17.69
N TYR A 70 1.84 13.06 18.16
CA TYR A 70 1.31 14.11 17.29
C TYR A 70 2.41 14.79 16.47
N PRO A 71 2.10 15.31 15.26
CA PRO A 71 3.08 16.06 14.44
C PRO A 71 3.75 17.22 15.19
N ASP A 72 3.00 17.95 16.02
CA ASP A 72 3.53 19.04 16.85
C ASP A 72 4.54 18.56 17.90
N GLU A 73 4.42 17.31 18.36
CA GLU A 73 5.39 16.69 19.26
C GLU A 73 6.65 16.23 18.51
N LEU A 74 6.46 15.67 17.30
CA LEU A 74 7.58 15.34 16.41
C LEU A 74 8.45 16.56 16.12
N LEU A 75 7.84 17.73 15.89
CA LEU A 75 8.54 18.99 15.63
C LEU A 75 9.41 19.47 16.81
N LYS A 76 9.14 19.02 18.04
CA LYS A 76 9.96 19.33 19.22
C LYS A 76 11.23 18.48 19.30
N THR A 77 11.32 17.41 18.51
CA THR A 77 12.47 16.50 18.52
C THR A 77 13.54 16.99 17.53
N PRO A 78 14.80 17.21 17.96
CA PRO A 78 15.88 17.61 17.07
C PRO A 78 16.10 16.62 15.93
N ARG A 79 16.41 17.14 14.75
CA ARG A 79 16.84 16.36 13.58
C ARG A 79 18.33 16.03 13.67
N PRO A 80 18.81 14.94 13.05
CA PRO A 80 18.06 13.99 12.22
C PRO A 80 17.24 12.96 13.02
N TRP A 81 16.18 12.43 12.40
CA TRP A 81 15.28 11.45 13.05
C TRP A 81 15.62 9.99 12.75
N TYR A 82 16.62 9.70 11.92
CA TYR A 82 16.92 8.34 11.45
C TYR A 82 17.63 7.43 12.47
N GLY A 83 17.93 7.92 13.68
CA GLY A 83 18.44 7.10 14.79
C GLY A 83 17.33 6.40 15.59
N LEU A 84 17.71 5.47 16.47
CA LEU A 84 16.80 4.75 17.36
C LEU A 84 16.15 5.70 18.37
N ASN A 85 14.82 5.90 18.27
CA ASN A 85 14.08 6.92 19.00
C ASN A 85 13.05 6.36 20.01
N GLY A 86 13.35 5.22 20.63
CA GLY A 86 12.58 4.70 21.76
C GLY A 86 11.71 3.49 21.43
N LYS A 87 10.41 3.55 21.75
CA LYS A 87 9.49 2.41 21.61
C LYS A 87 9.27 2.04 20.14
N SER A 88 9.15 0.75 19.87
CA SER A 88 8.91 0.15 18.55
C SER A 88 7.53 -0.54 18.49
N PRO A 89 6.40 0.20 18.60
CA PRO A 89 5.09 -0.42 18.57
C PRO A 89 4.68 -0.81 17.15
N ARG A 90 4.20 -2.05 16.99
CA ARG A 90 3.45 -2.49 15.81
C ARG A 90 2.14 -1.70 15.68
N TRP A 91 1.35 -1.69 16.75
CA TRP A 91 0.02 -1.09 16.79
C TRP A 91 0.05 0.35 17.30
N ASN A 92 -0.63 1.24 16.58
CA ASN A 92 -0.78 2.65 16.93
C ASN A 92 -2.26 3.07 16.71
N PRO A 93 -2.70 4.22 17.24
CA PRO A 93 -4.11 4.63 17.20
C PRO A 93 -4.76 4.73 15.83
N HIS A 94 -3.99 4.93 14.76
CA HIS A 94 -4.53 5.06 13.40
C HIS A 94 -4.19 3.89 12.48
N GLY A 95 -3.52 2.84 12.98
CA GLY A 95 -3.16 1.68 12.18
C GLY A 95 -1.95 0.92 12.71
N GLU A 96 -1.40 0.05 11.87
CA GLU A 96 -0.24 -0.76 12.19
C GLU A 96 0.94 -0.54 11.24
N ILE A 97 2.13 -0.91 11.72
CA ILE A 97 3.29 -1.22 10.90
C ILE A 97 3.53 -2.73 10.92
N MET A 98 3.42 -3.37 9.77
CA MET A 98 3.54 -4.82 9.60
C MET A 98 4.97 -5.22 9.19
N PRO A 99 5.52 -6.33 9.73
CA PRO A 99 6.80 -6.90 9.31
C PRO A 99 6.78 -7.42 7.86
N GLU A 100 7.97 -7.53 7.26
CA GLU A 100 8.15 -7.94 5.87
C GLU A 100 7.61 -9.34 5.59
N GLU A 101 7.86 -10.29 6.49
CA GLU A 101 7.45 -11.68 6.34
C GLU A 101 5.93 -11.79 6.26
N GLU A 102 5.22 -11.11 7.15
CA GLU A 102 3.76 -11.08 7.15
C GLU A 102 3.21 -10.40 5.90
N PHE A 103 3.87 -9.33 5.42
CA PHE A 103 3.48 -8.66 4.18
C PHE A 103 3.62 -9.58 2.95
N TYR A 104 4.66 -10.42 2.88
CA TYR A 104 4.77 -11.44 1.83
C TYR A 104 3.66 -12.49 1.91
N GLY A 105 3.23 -12.84 3.12
CA GLY A 105 2.00 -13.59 3.35
C GLY A 105 0.78 -12.92 2.73
N LEU A 106 0.61 -11.61 2.97
CA LEU A 106 -0.50 -10.84 2.37
C LEU A 106 -0.45 -10.84 0.84
N LEU A 107 0.74 -10.73 0.24
CA LEU A 107 0.89 -10.84 -1.21
C LEU A 107 0.35 -12.18 -1.73
N LYS A 108 0.64 -13.29 -1.04
CA LYS A 108 0.07 -14.60 -1.40
C LYS A 108 -1.44 -14.67 -1.20
N ILE A 109 -1.96 -14.11 -0.11
CA ILE A 109 -3.40 -14.05 0.18
C ILE A 109 -4.16 -13.24 -0.90
N GLY A 110 -3.58 -12.14 -1.35
CA GLY A 110 -4.17 -11.25 -2.35
C GLY A 110 -4.09 -11.76 -3.80
N ASP A 111 -3.32 -12.82 -4.03
CA ASP A 111 -2.99 -13.36 -5.34
C ASP A 111 -4.00 -14.42 -5.81
N SER A 112 -4.94 -13.99 -6.65
CA SER A 112 -5.95 -14.85 -7.25
C SER A 112 -5.45 -15.64 -8.47
N PHE A 113 -4.22 -15.39 -8.94
CA PHE A 113 -3.70 -15.90 -10.22
C PHE A 113 -2.48 -16.82 -10.05
N ASP A 114 -2.10 -17.15 -8.81
CA ASP A 114 -0.96 -18.02 -8.48
C ASP A 114 0.38 -17.53 -9.03
N LEU A 115 0.58 -16.21 -8.98
CA LEU A 115 1.76 -15.48 -9.40
C LEU A 115 2.84 -15.43 -8.32
N VAL A 116 2.45 -15.48 -7.04
CA VAL A 116 3.34 -15.41 -5.89
C VAL A 116 3.65 -16.82 -5.39
N TRP A 117 4.91 -17.23 -5.51
CA TRP A 117 5.39 -18.53 -5.06
C TRP A 117 6.28 -18.32 -3.85
N LEU A 118 5.93 -18.95 -2.73
CA LEU A 118 6.67 -18.86 -1.47
C LEU A 118 7.20 -20.22 -1.05
N ASP A 119 8.34 -20.23 -0.37
CA ASP A 119 8.94 -21.42 0.20
C ASP A 119 8.02 -22.05 1.27
N GLU A 120 7.96 -23.38 1.30
CA GLU A 120 7.09 -24.12 2.22
C GLU A 120 7.41 -23.88 3.71
N ASP A 121 8.68 -23.76 4.08
CA ASP A 121 9.06 -23.49 5.47
C ASP A 121 8.78 -22.03 5.83
N PHE A 122 8.92 -21.12 4.86
CA PHE A 122 8.50 -19.74 5.01
C PHE A 122 6.98 -19.62 5.23
N ILE A 123 6.16 -20.33 4.45
CA ILE A 123 4.70 -20.34 4.63
C ILE A 123 4.32 -20.90 6.01
N LYS A 124 4.90 -22.03 6.44
CA LYS A 124 4.63 -22.61 7.77
C LYS A 124 4.86 -21.59 8.90
N ASN A 125 5.95 -20.82 8.80
CA ASN A 125 6.26 -19.77 9.77
C ASN A 125 5.26 -18.61 9.71
N ILE A 126 4.95 -18.11 8.51
CA ILE A 126 4.00 -17.00 8.35
C ILE A 126 2.62 -17.39 8.85
N SER A 127 2.10 -18.55 8.43
CA SER A 127 0.77 -19.03 8.84
C SER A 127 0.63 -19.06 10.35
N ALA A 128 1.67 -19.47 11.07
CA ALA A 128 1.69 -19.43 12.54
C ALA A 128 1.66 -17.99 13.10
N THR A 129 2.35 -17.05 12.45
CA THR A 129 2.39 -15.65 12.91
C THR A 129 1.12 -14.86 12.59
N VAL A 130 0.49 -15.09 11.43
CA VAL A 130 -0.68 -14.31 10.98
C VAL A 130 -2.01 -14.91 11.42
N ALA A 131 -2.03 -16.14 11.94
CA ALA A 131 -3.24 -16.80 12.45
C ALA A 131 -3.94 -16.00 13.57
N ASP A 132 -3.17 -15.34 14.43
CA ASP A 132 -3.70 -14.52 15.53
C ASP A 132 -3.95 -13.06 15.11
N HIS A 133 -3.77 -12.72 13.82
CA HIS A 133 -3.92 -11.35 13.36
C HIS A 133 -5.41 -10.96 13.27
N PRO A 134 -5.87 -9.89 13.93
CA PRO A 134 -7.30 -9.59 14.08
C PRO A 134 -8.02 -9.21 12.77
N LEU A 135 -7.27 -8.96 11.70
CA LEU A 135 -7.78 -8.57 10.38
C LEU A 135 -7.58 -9.65 9.31
N ILE A 136 -7.07 -10.82 9.68
CA ILE A 136 -6.88 -11.96 8.77
C ILE A 136 -7.97 -12.99 9.09
N SER A 137 -8.72 -13.40 8.07
CA SER A 137 -9.79 -14.38 8.23
C SER A 137 -9.29 -15.82 8.05
N GLU A 138 -10.13 -16.80 8.40
CA GLU A 138 -9.86 -18.20 8.08
C GLU A 138 -9.68 -18.42 6.57
N ASP A 139 -10.53 -17.80 5.75
CA ASP A 139 -10.43 -17.84 4.27
C ASP A 139 -9.09 -17.27 3.77
N ASP A 140 -8.53 -16.26 4.44
CA ASP A 140 -7.22 -15.73 4.08
C ASP A 140 -6.11 -16.75 4.40
N LEU A 141 -6.19 -17.42 5.57
CA LEU A 141 -5.22 -18.46 5.95
C LEU A 141 -5.23 -19.63 4.97
N GLU A 142 -6.39 -20.01 4.44
CA GLU A 142 -6.50 -21.05 3.41
C GLU A 142 -5.77 -20.66 2.11
N LYS A 143 -5.81 -19.38 1.72
CA LYS A 143 -5.15 -18.87 0.50
C LYS A 143 -3.62 -18.90 0.57
N LEU A 144 -3.02 -18.95 1.76
CA LEU A 144 -1.56 -19.12 1.91
C LEU A 144 -1.09 -20.46 1.31
N GLY A 145 -1.91 -21.50 1.38
CA GLY A 145 -1.59 -22.81 0.85
C GLY A 145 -0.42 -23.50 1.59
N GLN A 146 0.31 -24.37 0.89
CA GLN A 146 1.40 -25.18 1.47
C GLN A 146 2.80 -24.71 1.05
N GLY A 147 2.88 -23.83 0.04
CA GLY A 147 4.14 -23.36 -0.53
C GLY A 147 4.83 -24.39 -1.42
N HIS A 148 6.06 -24.09 -1.79
CA HIS A 148 6.87 -24.89 -2.69
C HIS A 148 8.22 -25.24 -2.06
N PRO A 149 8.84 -26.38 -2.43
CA PRO A 149 10.19 -26.69 -1.99
C PRO A 149 11.18 -25.61 -2.43
N HIS A 150 12.11 -25.23 -1.54
CA HIS A 150 13.17 -24.24 -1.84
C HIS A 150 13.93 -24.52 -3.14
N SER A 151 14.18 -25.80 -3.43
CA SER A 151 14.85 -26.23 -4.65
C SER A 151 14.07 -25.82 -5.91
N LYS A 152 12.74 -25.85 -5.85
CA LYS A 152 11.88 -25.47 -6.98
C LYS A 152 11.87 -23.96 -7.20
N ILE A 153 11.86 -23.17 -6.12
CA ILE A 153 11.99 -21.70 -6.19
C ILE A 153 13.33 -21.32 -6.85
N LYS A 154 14.43 -21.98 -6.45
CA LYS A 154 15.74 -21.75 -7.06
C LYS A 154 15.79 -22.12 -8.54
N GLU A 155 15.27 -23.30 -8.89
CA GLU A 155 15.18 -23.74 -10.30
C GLU A 155 14.44 -22.70 -11.14
N MET A 156 13.27 -22.25 -10.68
CA MET A 156 12.46 -21.23 -11.35
C MET A 156 13.25 -19.94 -11.61
N LEU A 157 13.96 -19.42 -10.61
CA LEU A 157 14.78 -18.21 -10.75
C LEU A 157 15.94 -18.37 -11.73
N THR A 158 16.42 -19.59 -11.97
CA THR A 158 17.49 -19.86 -12.95
C THR A 158 16.97 -20.10 -14.37
N GLU A 159 15.75 -20.58 -14.53
CA GLU A 159 15.17 -20.98 -15.81
C GLU A 159 14.71 -19.80 -16.69
N SER A 160 14.30 -18.68 -16.10
CA SER A 160 13.81 -17.53 -16.84
C SER A 160 14.15 -16.23 -16.14
N ALA A 161 14.60 -15.25 -16.93
CA ALA A 161 14.80 -13.87 -16.49
C ALA A 161 13.46 -13.14 -16.18
N GLU A 162 12.32 -13.75 -16.50
CA GLU A 162 10.97 -13.21 -16.26
C GLU A 162 10.41 -13.63 -14.88
N ARG A 163 11.28 -13.82 -13.90
CA ARG A 163 10.87 -14.07 -12.51
C ARG A 163 11.60 -13.11 -11.58
N LEU A 164 10.85 -12.52 -10.64
CA LEU A 164 11.40 -11.56 -9.70
C LEU A 164 11.59 -12.22 -8.34
N PRO A 165 12.81 -12.28 -7.77
CA PRO A 165 13.03 -12.90 -6.48
C PRO A 165 12.36 -12.09 -5.36
N LEU A 166 11.71 -12.78 -4.43
CA LEU A 166 11.28 -12.24 -3.15
C LEU A 166 12.36 -12.58 -2.12
N GLN A 167 13.09 -11.55 -1.70
CA GLN A 167 14.18 -11.63 -0.76
C GLN A 167 13.81 -10.86 0.50
N LEU A 168 14.22 -11.33 1.66
CA LEU A 168 14.11 -10.58 2.91
C LEU A 168 15.26 -9.56 3.03
N GLY A 169 15.13 -8.60 3.95
CA GLY A 169 16.16 -7.61 4.23
C GLY A 169 17.54 -8.20 4.62
N ASP A 170 17.58 -9.43 5.13
CA ASP A 170 18.81 -10.17 5.45
C ASP A 170 19.48 -10.84 4.24
N GLY A 171 18.87 -10.75 3.07
CA GLY A 171 19.35 -11.35 1.83
C GLY A 171 18.86 -12.78 1.56
N ARG A 172 18.02 -13.35 2.42
CA ARG A 172 17.47 -14.70 2.20
C ARG A 172 16.33 -14.67 1.17
N ILE A 173 16.44 -15.48 0.13
CA ILE A 173 15.36 -15.68 -0.86
C ILE A 173 14.31 -16.60 -0.24
N VAL A 174 13.06 -16.13 -0.22
CA VAL A 174 11.91 -16.82 0.37
C VAL A 174 10.79 -17.09 -0.64
N GLY A 175 10.96 -16.64 -1.88
CA GLY A 175 9.99 -16.87 -2.94
C GLY A 175 10.34 -16.15 -4.24
N CYS A 176 9.38 -16.10 -5.14
CA CYS A 176 9.45 -15.32 -6.36
C CYS A 176 8.05 -14.92 -6.86
N VAL A 177 8.02 -13.86 -7.67
CA VAL A 177 6.86 -13.47 -8.47
C VAL A 177 7.08 -13.89 -9.92
N VAL A 178 6.05 -14.48 -10.52
CA VAL A 178 6.06 -14.93 -11.91
C VAL A 178 5.20 -14.00 -12.76
N GLY A 179 5.62 -13.74 -14.00
CA GLY A 179 4.84 -12.97 -14.96
C GLY A 179 3.55 -13.71 -15.36
N ALA A 180 2.51 -12.96 -15.71
CA ALA A 180 1.24 -13.56 -16.15
C ALA A 180 1.18 -13.77 -17.68
N HIS A 181 2.06 -13.10 -18.45
CA HIS A 181 2.18 -13.27 -19.89
C HIS A 181 3.55 -12.81 -20.40
N ASP A 182 4.20 -13.62 -21.24
CA ASP A 182 5.52 -13.39 -21.85
C ASP A 182 5.62 -12.15 -22.78
N GLN A 183 4.51 -11.75 -23.41
CA GLN A 183 4.48 -10.67 -24.41
C GLN A 183 3.77 -9.41 -23.95
N ASP A 184 3.31 -9.37 -22.70
CA ASP A 184 2.62 -8.22 -22.15
C ASP A 184 3.51 -7.45 -21.16
N ALA A 185 3.97 -6.29 -21.60
CA ALA A 185 4.80 -5.40 -20.81
C ALA A 185 4.11 -4.84 -19.54
N THR A 186 2.81 -5.07 -19.38
CA THR A 186 2.04 -4.70 -18.18
C THR A 186 1.76 -5.88 -17.25
N LEU A 187 2.16 -7.10 -17.65
CA LEU A 187 2.03 -8.34 -16.88
C LEU A 187 3.40 -8.95 -16.55
N THR A 188 4.43 -8.11 -16.48
CA THR A 188 5.75 -8.49 -15.99
C THR A 188 5.73 -8.64 -14.47
N PRO A 189 6.63 -9.47 -13.89
CA PRO A 189 6.67 -9.71 -12.45
C PRO A 189 6.73 -8.44 -11.57
N ASP A 190 7.47 -7.42 -11.99
CA ASP A 190 7.65 -6.17 -11.26
C ASP A 190 6.36 -5.33 -11.23
N VAL A 191 5.65 -5.23 -12.36
CA VAL A 191 4.35 -4.55 -12.45
C VAL A 191 3.29 -5.31 -11.65
N LEU A 192 3.29 -6.63 -11.73
CA LEU A 192 2.35 -7.47 -10.99
C LEU A 192 2.58 -7.40 -9.48
N LEU A 193 3.85 -7.43 -9.05
CA LEU A 193 4.21 -7.26 -7.65
C LEU A 193 3.81 -5.88 -7.13
N GLU A 194 3.97 -4.81 -7.93
CA GLU A 194 3.49 -3.47 -7.56
C GLU A 194 1.96 -3.44 -7.40
N ASN A 195 1.23 -3.98 -8.38
CA ASN A 195 -0.24 -4.02 -8.34
C ASN A 195 -0.76 -4.82 -7.14
N LEU A 196 -0.14 -5.97 -6.84
CA LEU A 196 -0.44 -6.78 -5.65
C LEU A 196 -0.12 -6.03 -4.36
N SER A 197 1.05 -5.38 -4.28
CA SER A 197 1.44 -4.57 -3.12
C SER A 197 0.45 -3.45 -2.84
N CYS A 198 -0.02 -2.76 -3.89
CA CYS A 198 -1.09 -1.75 -3.77
C CYS A 198 -2.41 -2.38 -3.29
N LYS A 199 -2.84 -3.51 -3.88
CA LYS A 199 -4.07 -4.21 -3.47
C LYS A 199 -4.06 -4.55 -1.99
N VAL A 200 -3.03 -5.26 -1.54
CA VAL A 200 -3.01 -5.85 -0.19
C VAL A 200 -2.77 -4.81 0.89
N SER A 201 -1.92 -3.80 0.63
CA SER A 201 -1.70 -2.69 1.58
C SER A 201 -2.95 -1.84 1.77
N ALA A 202 -3.66 -1.52 0.68
CA ALA A 202 -4.93 -0.80 0.73
C ALA A 202 -6.02 -1.62 1.46
N ALA A 203 -6.08 -2.92 1.21
CA ALA A 203 -7.02 -3.82 1.88
C ALA A 203 -6.81 -3.82 3.39
N MET A 204 -5.56 -3.83 3.88
CA MET A 204 -5.30 -3.78 5.33
C MET A 204 -5.73 -2.46 5.96
N ALA A 205 -5.45 -1.32 5.32
CA ALA A 205 -5.96 -0.02 5.80
C ALA A 205 -7.49 0.00 5.82
N PHE A 206 -8.14 -0.59 4.81
CA PHE A 206 -9.59 -0.61 4.70
C PHE A 206 -10.27 -1.55 5.70
N ARG A 207 -9.73 -2.76 5.90
CA ARG A 207 -10.16 -3.69 6.96
C ARG A 207 -10.03 -3.06 8.34
N THR A 208 -8.91 -2.35 8.61
CA THR A 208 -8.72 -1.60 9.86
C THR A 208 -9.82 -0.57 10.07
N LEU A 209 -10.12 0.22 9.03
CA LEU A 209 -11.16 1.25 9.07
C LEU A 209 -12.54 0.66 9.35
N MET A 210 -12.94 -0.38 8.61
CA MET A 210 -14.25 -1.03 8.78
C MET A 210 -14.38 -1.68 10.15
N SER A 211 -13.35 -2.40 10.62
CA SER A 211 -13.32 -3.01 11.94
C SER A 211 -13.57 -1.99 13.05
N GLN A 212 -12.91 -0.82 12.97
CA GLN A 212 -13.06 0.19 14.00
C GLN A 212 -14.38 0.96 13.93
N LEU A 213 -14.93 1.18 12.74
CA LEU A 213 -16.25 1.79 12.59
C LEU A 213 -17.39 0.81 12.87
N GLY A 214 -17.11 -0.50 12.96
CA GLY A 214 -18.13 -1.54 13.04
C GLY A 214 -18.95 -1.63 11.76
N THR A 215 -18.35 -1.32 10.62
CA THR A 215 -19.03 -1.33 9.30
C THR A 215 -19.06 -2.75 8.74
N ASP A 216 -20.25 -3.23 8.36
CA ASP A 216 -20.39 -4.47 7.58
C ASP A 216 -19.81 -4.25 6.17
N PRO A 217 -18.89 -5.11 5.68
CA PRO A 217 -18.38 -5.03 4.31
C PRO A 217 -19.49 -4.99 3.23
N ASN A 218 -20.64 -5.62 3.49
CA ASN A 218 -21.78 -5.63 2.56
C ASN A 218 -22.51 -4.28 2.47
N ASP A 219 -22.32 -3.39 3.44
CA ASP A 219 -22.89 -2.05 3.43
C ASP A 219 -22.07 -1.06 2.61
N ILE A 220 -20.88 -1.44 2.11
CA ILE A 220 -20.05 -0.60 1.25
C ILE A 220 -20.59 -0.64 -0.18
N PRO A 221 -21.19 0.44 -0.72
CA PRO A 221 -21.76 0.42 -2.06
C PRO A 221 -20.74 0.80 -3.13
N TYR A 222 -19.68 1.54 -2.75
CA TYR A 222 -18.73 2.09 -3.69
C TYR A 222 -17.34 2.30 -3.07
N VAL A 223 -16.30 1.91 -3.80
CA VAL A 223 -14.89 2.12 -3.45
C VAL A 223 -14.20 2.94 -4.53
N ILE A 224 -13.48 3.98 -4.14
CA ILE A 224 -12.61 4.76 -5.02
C ILE A 224 -11.16 4.49 -4.64
N ASN A 225 -10.41 3.84 -5.53
CA ASN A 225 -8.97 3.73 -5.38
C ASN A 225 -8.28 5.00 -5.90
N CYS A 226 -7.25 5.46 -5.20
CA CYS A 226 -6.47 6.63 -5.58
C CYS A 226 -4.96 6.45 -5.45
N GLY A 227 -4.48 5.21 -5.49
CA GLY A 227 -3.05 4.88 -5.58
C GLY A 227 -2.40 5.32 -6.89
N GLU A 228 -1.08 5.20 -7.00
CA GLU A 228 -0.29 5.65 -8.16
C GLU A 228 -0.04 4.55 -9.21
N GLU A 229 -0.42 3.30 -8.92
CA GLU A 229 -0.17 2.12 -9.77
C GLU A 229 -0.93 2.15 -11.10
N ALA A 230 -0.41 1.44 -12.10
CA ALA A 230 -1.05 1.26 -13.39
C ALA A 230 -1.53 -0.20 -13.55
N VAL A 231 -2.82 -0.43 -13.31
CA VAL A 231 -3.42 -1.77 -13.34
C VAL A 231 -4.10 -2.03 -14.69
N GLY A 232 -3.91 -3.22 -15.21
CA GLY A 232 -4.54 -3.70 -16.45
C GLY A 232 -3.53 -4.38 -17.37
N GLU A 233 -4.03 -4.99 -18.42
CA GLU A 233 -3.23 -5.67 -19.44
C GLU A 233 -3.12 -4.82 -20.72
N ARG A 234 -2.51 -5.35 -21.77
CA ARG A 234 -2.27 -4.63 -23.04
C ARG A 234 -3.49 -4.00 -23.71
N TYR A 235 -4.71 -4.49 -23.48
CA TYR A 235 -5.96 -3.92 -23.98
C TYR A 235 -6.60 -2.90 -23.02
N GLN A 236 -6.33 -3.00 -21.72
CA GLN A 236 -6.87 -2.15 -20.65
C GLN A 236 -5.75 -1.41 -19.89
N ARG A 237 -4.79 -0.83 -20.63
CA ARG A 237 -3.56 -0.21 -20.09
C ARG A 237 -3.83 0.89 -19.06
N GLY A 238 -3.86 0.54 -17.77
CA GLY A 238 -4.23 1.44 -16.68
C GLY A 238 -5.75 1.60 -16.46
N GLY A 239 -6.57 0.78 -17.14
CA GLY A 239 -8.02 0.72 -17.02
C GLY A 239 -8.55 -0.45 -16.18
N GLY A 240 -7.65 -1.29 -15.64
CA GLY A 240 -8.01 -2.27 -14.64
C GLY A 240 -8.46 -1.60 -13.35
N ASN A 241 -9.36 -2.27 -12.61
CA ASN A 241 -10.07 -1.66 -11.48
C ASN A 241 -9.54 -2.22 -10.16
N LEU A 242 -8.54 -1.55 -9.59
CA LEU A 242 -7.96 -1.99 -8.32
C LEU A 242 -8.92 -1.75 -7.15
N ALA A 243 -9.77 -0.72 -7.22
CA ALA A 243 -10.79 -0.49 -6.20
C ALA A 243 -11.67 -1.73 -5.99
N LYS A 244 -12.09 -2.38 -7.07
CA LYS A 244 -12.83 -3.64 -7.01
C LYS A 244 -11.99 -4.81 -6.49
N GLY A 245 -10.72 -4.88 -6.87
CA GLY A 245 -9.80 -5.88 -6.30
C GLY A 245 -9.64 -5.73 -4.78
N ILE A 246 -9.50 -4.50 -4.30
CA ILE A 246 -9.42 -4.19 -2.86
C ILE A 246 -10.73 -4.54 -2.16
N ALA A 247 -11.87 -4.15 -2.75
CA ALA A 247 -13.20 -4.45 -2.23
C ALA A 247 -13.46 -5.97 -2.14
N GLU A 248 -13.08 -6.74 -3.17
CA GLU A 248 -13.14 -8.20 -3.19
C GLU A 248 -12.36 -8.81 -2.03
N MET A 249 -11.09 -8.41 -1.87
CA MET A 249 -10.25 -8.88 -0.77
C MET A 249 -10.82 -8.52 0.61
N CYS A 250 -11.57 -7.44 0.73
CA CYS A 250 -12.18 -7.02 1.99
C CYS A 250 -13.59 -7.62 2.22
N GLY A 251 -14.09 -8.48 1.32
CA GLY A 251 -15.43 -9.08 1.45
C GLY A 251 -16.58 -8.15 1.08
N CYS A 252 -16.32 -7.01 0.44
CA CYS A 252 -17.33 -6.04 0.04
C CYS A 252 -18.06 -6.47 -1.24
N SER A 253 -18.79 -7.59 -1.20
CA SER A 253 -19.40 -8.21 -2.40
C SER A 253 -20.45 -7.34 -3.11
N ASN A 254 -21.04 -6.37 -2.41
CA ASN A 254 -22.01 -5.43 -2.97
C ASN A 254 -21.37 -4.17 -3.56
N ALA A 255 -20.06 -3.97 -3.37
CA ALA A 255 -19.39 -2.77 -3.81
C ALA A 255 -19.18 -2.74 -5.32
N SER A 256 -19.49 -1.58 -5.93
CA SER A 256 -18.86 -1.19 -7.18
C SER A 256 -17.59 -0.37 -6.88
N GLY A 257 -16.86 0.04 -7.91
CA GLY A 257 -15.70 0.89 -7.69
C GLY A 257 -15.08 1.44 -8.96
N SER A 258 -14.19 2.40 -8.78
CA SER A 258 -13.37 2.98 -9.84
C SER A 258 -12.06 3.53 -9.28
N ASP A 259 -11.12 3.79 -10.18
CA ASP A 259 -9.80 4.28 -9.85
C ASP A 259 -9.65 5.73 -10.33
N VAL A 260 -9.06 6.58 -9.47
CA VAL A 260 -8.80 7.99 -9.73
C VAL A 260 -7.30 8.23 -9.62
N LYS A 261 -6.67 8.67 -10.72
CA LYS A 261 -5.22 8.87 -10.78
C LYS A 261 -4.90 10.36 -10.86
N ALA A 262 -4.17 10.86 -9.86
CA ALA A 262 -3.67 12.23 -9.82
C ALA A 262 -2.35 12.36 -9.06
N PHE A 263 -1.42 11.40 -9.23
CA PHE A 263 -0.14 11.37 -8.50
C PHE A 263 -0.37 11.52 -6.97
N CYS A 264 0.55 12.18 -6.25
CA CYS A 264 0.42 12.37 -4.80
C CYS A 264 -0.81 13.19 -4.36
N CYS A 265 -1.54 13.86 -5.27
CA CYS A 265 -2.81 14.53 -4.94
C CYS A 265 -4.06 13.66 -5.20
N GLY A 266 -3.88 12.40 -5.61
CA GLY A 266 -4.95 11.40 -5.79
C GLY A 266 -5.98 11.37 -4.66
N PRO A 267 -5.55 11.28 -3.37
CA PRO A 267 -6.48 11.26 -2.25
C PRO A 267 -7.43 12.46 -2.18
N VAL A 268 -6.94 13.68 -2.45
CA VAL A 268 -7.78 14.89 -2.42
C VAL A 268 -8.83 14.85 -3.53
N HIS A 269 -8.44 14.43 -4.74
CA HIS A 269 -9.39 14.27 -5.85
C HIS A 269 -10.45 13.21 -5.55
N ALA A 270 -10.04 12.06 -5.01
CA ALA A 270 -10.94 10.97 -4.68
C ALA A 270 -11.90 11.34 -3.54
N MET A 271 -11.44 12.05 -2.51
CA MET A 271 -12.29 12.57 -1.44
C MET A 271 -13.35 13.55 -1.96
N VAL A 272 -12.98 14.47 -2.86
CA VAL A 272 -13.95 15.40 -3.48
C VAL A 272 -14.99 14.65 -4.30
N MET A 273 -14.58 13.63 -5.07
CA MET A 273 -15.50 12.81 -5.85
C MET A 273 -16.43 11.98 -4.95
N ALA A 274 -15.90 11.35 -3.90
CA ALA A 274 -16.67 10.63 -2.90
C ALA A 274 -17.70 11.53 -2.20
N ALA A 275 -17.28 12.71 -1.77
CA ALA A 275 -18.14 13.69 -1.13
C ALA A 275 -19.24 14.20 -2.07
N ALA A 276 -18.95 14.38 -3.37
CA ALA A 276 -19.96 14.72 -4.36
C ALA A 276 -21.00 13.59 -4.58
N LEU A 277 -20.55 12.33 -4.59
CA LEU A 277 -21.44 11.17 -4.69
C LEU A 277 -22.37 11.03 -3.47
N VAL A 278 -21.85 11.28 -2.27
CA VAL A 278 -22.64 11.32 -1.03
C VAL A 278 -23.61 12.50 -1.03
N ASN A 279 -23.11 13.71 -1.33
CA ASN A 279 -23.91 14.92 -1.31
C ASN A 279 -25.07 14.89 -2.33
N SER A 280 -24.87 14.24 -3.48
CA SER A 280 -25.93 14.05 -4.48
C SER A 280 -26.95 12.97 -4.12
N GLY A 281 -26.71 12.17 -3.08
CA GLY A 281 -27.57 11.06 -2.67
C GLY A 281 -27.44 9.81 -3.53
N VAL A 282 -26.41 9.72 -4.39
CA VAL A 282 -26.12 8.52 -5.20
C VAL A 282 -25.71 7.34 -4.29
N TYR A 283 -24.87 7.62 -3.29
CA TYR A 283 -24.46 6.64 -2.29
C TYR A 283 -24.59 7.25 -0.90
N ARG A 284 -24.88 6.41 0.11
CA ARG A 284 -24.87 6.85 1.52
C ARG A 284 -23.47 6.96 2.10
N GLN A 285 -22.55 6.17 1.56
CA GLN A 285 -21.15 6.16 1.94
C GLN A 285 -20.29 5.71 0.77
N VAL A 286 -19.05 6.17 0.74
CA VAL A 286 -18.04 5.83 -0.25
C VAL A 286 -16.71 5.66 0.47
N ALA A 287 -16.06 4.53 0.27
CA ALA A 287 -14.70 4.31 0.76
C ALA A 287 -13.70 4.88 -0.25
N VAL A 288 -12.76 5.68 0.22
CA VAL A 288 -11.59 6.13 -0.55
C VAL A 288 -10.37 5.38 -0.02
N VAL A 289 -9.68 4.65 -0.90
CA VAL A 289 -8.54 3.81 -0.53
C VAL A 289 -7.33 4.14 -1.40
N ALA A 290 -6.13 3.94 -0.88
CA ALA A 290 -4.92 3.94 -1.69
C ALA A 290 -3.88 3.01 -1.06
N GLY A 291 -3.24 2.21 -1.92
CA GLY A 291 -2.09 1.39 -1.58
C GLY A 291 -0.80 2.03 -2.07
N CYS A 292 0.34 1.44 -1.69
CA CYS A 292 1.64 2.01 -2.01
C CYS A 292 2.33 1.33 -3.20
N SER A 293 2.83 2.16 -4.11
CA SER A 293 3.59 1.74 -5.29
C SER A 293 5.05 1.45 -4.93
N LEU A 294 5.57 0.32 -5.41
CA LEU A 294 6.95 -0.09 -5.21
C LEU A 294 7.95 0.86 -5.86
N ALA A 295 7.56 1.56 -6.93
CA ALA A 295 8.42 2.50 -7.63
C ALA A 295 9.07 3.56 -6.72
N LYS A 296 8.45 3.84 -5.56
CA LYS A 296 8.92 4.82 -4.57
C LYS A 296 9.94 4.26 -3.57
N LEU A 297 10.06 2.94 -3.43
CA LEU A 297 11.04 2.33 -2.52
C LEU A 297 12.46 2.67 -2.95
N GLY A 298 13.30 2.98 -1.95
CA GLY A 298 14.69 3.39 -2.14
C GLY A 298 14.89 4.55 -3.12
N MET A 299 13.89 5.39 -3.39
CA MET A 299 14.00 6.42 -4.44
C MET A 299 15.16 7.42 -4.20
N LYS A 300 15.67 7.53 -2.96
CA LYS A 300 16.83 8.34 -2.59
C LYS A 300 17.97 7.51 -1.98
N PHE A 301 17.99 6.18 -2.18
CA PHE A 301 18.98 5.28 -1.56
C PHE A 301 20.44 5.74 -1.78
N ARG A 302 20.82 6.16 -2.99
CA ARG A 302 22.17 6.72 -3.26
C ARG A 302 22.52 7.89 -2.36
N GLY A 303 21.55 8.76 -2.07
CA GLY A 303 21.75 9.89 -1.15
C GLY A 303 22.01 9.40 0.27
N HIS A 304 21.27 8.38 0.72
CA HIS A 304 21.49 7.72 2.01
C HIS A 304 22.89 7.08 2.10
N LEU A 305 23.27 6.27 1.10
CA LEU A 305 24.59 5.62 1.03
C LEU A 305 25.75 6.64 1.07
N ASN A 306 25.65 7.73 0.30
CA ASN A 306 26.69 8.76 0.24
C ASN A 306 26.90 9.48 1.58
N HIS A 307 25.94 9.42 2.50
CA HIS A 307 26.01 10.06 3.81
C HIS A 307 26.03 9.05 4.96
N ASP A 308 26.22 7.76 4.68
CA ASP A 308 26.21 6.68 5.68
C ASP A 308 24.92 6.70 6.53
N GLN A 309 23.77 6.86 5.84
CA GLN A 309 22.44 6.94 6.45
C GLN A 309 21.61 5.70 6.11
N PRO A 310 20.75 5.23 7.03
CA PRO A 310 19.87 4.12 6.72
C PRO A 310 18.89 4.51 5.60
N VAL A 311 18.52 3.56 4.75
CA VAL A 311 17.51 3.77 3.71
C VAL A 311 16.14 3.84 4.37
N LEU A 312 15.54 5.03 4.36
CA LEU A 312 14.25 5.29 5.02
C LEU A 312 13.04 4.98 4.12
N GLU A 313 13.26 4.86 2.81
CA GLU A 313 12.23 4.47 1.82
C GLU A 313 12.11 2.94 1.71
N ASP A 314 12.04 2.26 2.85
CA ASP A 314 11.88 0.81 3.03
C ASP A 314 10.50 0.46 3.61
N VAL A 315 9.55 1.39 3.57
CA VAL A 315 8.18 1.24 4.07
C VAL A 315 7.17 1.61 2.97
N LEU A 316 6.19 0.76 2.76
CA LEU A 316 5.01 1.00 1.94
C LEU A 316 3.87 1.52 2.82
N ALA A 317 3.24 2.63 2.44
CA ALA A 317 2.15 3.27 3.16
C ALA A 317 0.81 3.19 2.41
N ALA A 318 -0.26 2.83 3.12
CA ALA A 318 -1.61 2.81 2.59
C ALA A 318 -2.56 3.61 3.48
N THR A 319 -3.68 4.02 2.90
CA THR A 319 -4.73 4.79 3.58
C THR A 319 -6.11 4.33 3.16
N ALA A 320 -7.06 4.42 4.09
CA ALA A 320 -8.48 4.26 3.85
C ALA A 320 -9.25 5.39 4.55
N ILE A 321 -10.25 5.94 3.88
CA ILE A 321 -11.06 7.06 4.35
C ILE A 321 -12.53 6.73 4.07
N MET A 322 -13.38 6.84 5.08
CA MET A 322 -14.82 6.64 4.91
C MET A 322 -15.50 8.00 4.79
N ILE A 323 -16.13 8.25 3.65
CA ILE A 323 -16.95 9.44 3.42
C ILE A 323 -18.40 9.02 3.47
N GLY A 324 -19.16 9.58 4.42
CA GLY A 324 -20.56 9.22 4.65
C GLY A 324 -21.46 10.42 4.75
N GLU A 325 -22.76 10.16 4.88
CA GLU A 325 -23.75 11.19 5.27
C GLU A 325 -23.47 11.71 6.67
N ASP A 326 -23.85 12.96 6.92
CA ASP A 326 -23.77 13.60 8.23
C ASP A 326 -24.40 12.75 9.35
N ASP A 327 -23.56 12.40 10.31
CA ASP A 327 -23.90 11.64 11.52
C ASP A 327 -24.03 12.53 12.76
N GLY A 328 -23.88 13.85 12.61
CA GLY A 328 -23.95 14.85 13.66
C GLY A 328 -22.70 14.96 14.54
N VAL A 329 -21.64 14.19 14.28
CA VAL A 329 -20.42 14.14 15.11
C VAL A 329 -19.12 14.21 14.32
N SER A 330 -19.12 13.72 13.08
CA SER A 330 -17.95 13.63 12.22
C SER A 330 -17.63 14.96 11.54
N PRO A 331 -16.35 15.24 11.23
CA PRO A 331 -15.96 16.46 10.53
C PRO A 331 -16.60 16.58 9.14
N GLU A 332 -17.25 17.72 8.87
CA GLU A 332 -17.88 18.01 7.58
C GLU A 332 -16.85 18.34 6.49
N LEU A 333 -17.04 17.74 5.31
CA LEU A 333 -16.34 18.10 4.08
C LEU A 333 -17.07 19.24 3.36
N ARG A 334 -16.56 20.45 3.59
CA ARG A 334 -17.06 21.68 2.98
C ARG A 334 -16.81 21.75 1.47
N LEU A 335 -17.80 21.30 0.70
CA LEU A 335 -17.77 21.33 -0.77
C LEU A 335 -17.72 22.75 -1.35
N ASP A 336 -18.13 23.76 -0.59
CA ASP A 336 -18.07 25.18 -0.97
C ASP A 336 -16.67 25.79 -0.87
N SER A 337 -15.73 25.09 -0.23
CA SER A 337 -14.36 25.57 0.02
C SER A 337 -13.30 24.84 -0.81
N ILE A 338 -13.72 24.09 -1.84
CA ILE A 338 -12.79 23.32 -2.68
C ILE A 338 -11.94 24.26 -3.53
N GLY A 339 -10.63 24.19 -3.32
CA GLY A 339 -9.63 24.84 -4.16
C GLY A 339 -9.33 24.03 -5.43
N ARG A 340 -8.95 24.72 -6.51
CA ARG A 340 -8.48 24.10 -7.75
C ARG A 340 -7.15 24.69 -8.19
N HIS A 341 -6.16 23.82 -8.41
CA HIS A 341 -4.96 24.19 -9.16
C HIS A 341 -5.28 24.12 -10.66
N THR A 342 -5.32 25.27 -11.33
CA THR A 342 -5.70 25.32 -12.75
C THR A 342 -4.52 24.95 -13.66
N VAL A 343 -4.80 24.45 -14.86
CA VAL A 343 -3.76 24.17 -15.88
C VAL A 343 -2.89 25.41 -16.16
N GLY A 344 -3.47 26.61 -16.09
CA GLY A 344 -2.76 27.87 -16.30
C GLY A 344 -1.83 28.29 -15.15
N ALA A 345 -1.85 27.61 -14.00
CA ALA A 345 -0.97 27.93 -12.87
C ALA A 345 0.49 27.49 -13.08
N GLY A 346 0.77 26.72 -14.14
CA GLY A 346 2.12 26.23 -14.45
C GLY A 346 2.57 25.08 -13.55
N SER A 347 3.77 24.55 -13.79
CA SER A 347 4.36 23.53 -12.93
C SER A 347 5.41 24.14 -12.00
N SER A 348 5.41 23.74 -10.73
CA SER A 348 6.43 24.17 -9.77
C SER A 348 7.83 23.74 -10.21
N GLN A 349 7.97 22.59 -10.88
CA GLN A 349 9.25 22.16 -11.46
C GLN A 349 9.75 23.12 -12.54
N GLN A 350 8.87 23.63 -13.40
CA GLN A 350 9.24 24.64 -14.41
C GLN A 350 9.57 26.00 -13.79
N ALA A 351 9.02 26.32 -12.60
CA ALA A 351 9.32 27.55 -11.88
C ALA A 351 10.60 27.47 -11.02
N ILE A 352 11.12 26.26 -10.77
CA ILE A 352 12.33 25.99 -9.98
C ILE A 352 13.54 25.65 -10.87
N MET A 353 13.32 25.33 -12.16
CA MET A 353 14.40 25.22 -13.17
C MET A 353 14.87 26.58 -13.66
#